data_AF-A0A9P8HQK2-F1
#
_entry.id   AF-A0A9P8HQK2-F1
#
_cell.length_a   1.000
_cell.length_b   1.000
_cell.length_c   1.000
_cell.angle_alpha   90.00
_cell.angle_beta   90.00
_cell.angle_gamma   90.00
#
_symmetry.space_group_name_H-M   'P 1'
#
loop_
_entity.id
_entity.type
_entity.pdbx_description
1 polymer ?
#
loop_
_entity_poly.entity_id
_entity_poly.type
_entity_poly.pdbx_seq_one_letter_code
_entity_poly.pdbx_strand_id
1 'polypeptide(L)'
;MEISDIFRIVNLAVAGITVLGGVFHIFSFEFQSIILGAYMIVFGLAIALLEFQIPPQVSRYANFLFSFIGRGIFYILLGGLILGTRTISYIAGGAVGIIGVGYVALEFIPSIEPPSNMREADVGWGAEQV
;
A
#
# COMPACT_ATOMS: atom_id res chain seq x y z
N MET A 1 12.17 16.25 9.87
CA MET A 1 11.68 15.23 8.93
C MET A 1 10.51 15.88 8.23
N GLU A 2 10.56 16.03 6.91
CA GLU A 2 9.43 16.62 6.20
C GLU A 2 8.23 15.66 6.23
N ILE A 3 7.02 16.19 6.13
CA ILE A 3 5.79 15.38 6.15
C ILE A 3 5.83 14.28 5.07
N SER A 4 6.42 14.58 3.93
CA SER A 4 6.65 13.62 2.83
C SER A 4 7.52 12.43 3.24
N ASP A 5 8.59 12.66 4.00
CA ASP A 5 9.48 11.60 4.48
C ASP A 5 8.77 10.65 5.44
N ILE A 6 7.88 11.19 6.29
CA ILE A 6 7.07 10.40 7.23
C ILE A 6 6.17 9.45 6.45
N PHE A 7 5.45 9.97 5.44
CA PHE A 7 4.58 9.13 4.61
C PHE A 7 5.36 8.04 3.89
N ARG A 8 6.53 8.37 3.33
CA ARG A 8 7.40 7.39 2.67
C ARG A 8 7.83 6.27 3.61
N ILE A 9 8.26 6.62 4.84
CA ILE A 9 8.66 5.64 5.85
C ILE A 9 7.48 4.74 6.25
N VAL A 10 6.28 5.32 6.43
CA VAL A 10 5.08 4.55 6.76
C VAL A 10 4.70 3.60 5.62
N ASN A 11 4.72 4.07 4.38
CA ASN A 11 4.43 3.24 3.20
C ASN A 11 5.44 2.10 3.06
N LEU A 12 6.73 2.37 3.30
CA LEU A 12 7.78 1.35 3.27
C LEU A 12 7.64 0.34 4.41
N ALA A 13 7.21 0.78 5.60
CA ALA A 13 6.91 -0.11 6.71
C ALA A 13 5.74 -1.04 6.39
N VAL A 14 4.64 -0.50 5.83
CA VAL A 14 3.49 -1.31 5.36
C VAL A 14 3.93 -2.31 4.29
N ALA A 15 4.72 -1.88 3.31
CA ALA A 15 5.27 -2.75 2.27
C ALA A 15 6.09 -3.91 2.87
N GLY A 16 7.02 -3.60 3.78
CA GLY A 16 7.85 -4.60 4.45
C GLY A 16 7.03 -5.61 5.26
N ILE A 17 6.07 -5.13 6.05
CA ILE A 17 5.18 -5.99 6.84
C ILE A 17 4.35 -6.90 5.92
N THR A 18 3.86 -6.37 4.80
CA THR A 18 3.05 -7.14 3.83
C THR A 18 3.87 -8.23 3.15
N VAL A 19 5.10 -7.92 2.72
CA VAL A 19 6.00 -8.92 2.11
C VAL A 19 6.33 -10.02 3.11
N LEU A 20 6.72 -9.67 4.34
CA LEU A 20 7.01 -10.64 5.40
C LEU A 20 5.78 -11.50 5.71
N GLY A 21 4.61 -10.87 5.83
CA GLY A 21 3.33 -11.56 6.03
C GLY A 21 3.04 -12.57 4.92
N GLY A 22 3.27 -12.20 3.65
CA GLY A 22 3.10 -13.09 2.50
C GLY A 22 4.06 -14.29 2.54
N VAL A 23 5.33 -14.06 2.88
CA VAL A 23 6.33 -15.13 3.06
C VAL A 23 5.89 -16.12 4.13
N PHE A 24 5.42 -15.63 5.30
CA PHE A 24 4.91 -16.50 6.36
C PHE A 24 3.67 -17.30 5.93
N HIS A 25 2.82 -16.72 5.08
CA HIS A 25 1.62 -17.38 4.57
C HIS A 25 1.96 -18.59 3.68
N ILE A 26 3.00 -18.48 2.85
CA ILE A 26 3.47 -19.56 1.96
C ILE A 26 3.91 -20.82 2.74
N PHE A 27 4.50 -20.65 3.94
CA PHE A 27 4.94 -21.77 4.78
C PHE A 27 3.80 -22.61 5.37
N SER A 28 2.53 -22.24 5.15
CA SER A 28 1.38 -23.06 5.55
C SER A 28 1.16 -24.25 4.60
N PHE A 29 1.88 -24.33 3.47
CA PHE A 29 1.87 -25.42 2.48
C PHE A 29 0.50 -25.80 1.88
N GLU A 30 -0.55 -25.01 2.15
CA GLU A 30 -1.84 -25.10 1.49
C GLU A 30 -1.84 -24.28 0.19
N PHE A 31 -2.49 -24.80 -0.86
CA PHE A 31 -2.51 -24.15 -2.18
C PHE A 31 -3.08 -22.73 -2.11
N GLN A 32 -4.16 -22.53 -1.35
CA GLN A 32 -4.77 -21.22 -1.14
C GLN A 32 -3.81 -20.25 -0.45
N SER A 33 -3.11 -20.71 0.59
CA SER A 33 -2.14 -19.93 1.35
C SER A 33 -0.93 -19.51 0.51
N ILE A 34 -0.47 -20.39 -0.38
CA ILE A 34 0.62 -20.09 -1.32
C ILE A 34 0.20 -18.99 -2.29
N ILE A 35 -1.00 -19.09 -2.88
CA ILE A 35 -1.52 -18.08 -3.81
C ILE A 35 -1.67 -16.72 -3.11
N LEU A 36 -2.30 -16.69 -1.93
CA LEU A 36 -2.47 -15.47 -1.14
C LEU A 36 -1.11 -14.86 -0.79
N GLY A 37 -0.17 -15.66 -0.32
CA GLY A 37 1.18 -15.21 0.02
C GLY A 37 1.92 -14.63 -1.19
N ALA A 38 1.79 -15.23 -2.37
CA ALA A 38 2.36 -14.70 -3.60
C ALA A 38 1.76 -13.32 -3.96
N TYR A 39 0.44 -13.16 -3.90
CA TYR A 39 -0.20 -11.85 -4.11
C TYR A 39 0.28 -10.80 -3.11
N MET A 40 0.38 -11.16 -1.83
CA MET A 40 0.86 -10.24 -0.79
C MET A 40 2.30 -9.78 -1.04
N ILE A 41 3.19 -10.68 -1.48
CA ILE A 41 4.56 -10.32 -1.84
C ILE A 41 4.57 -9.36 -3.03
N VAL A 42 3.82 -9.67 -4.10
CA VAL A 42 3.75 -8.81 -5.29
C VAL A 42 3.21 -7.43 -4.93
N PHE A 43 2.12 -7.36 -4.15
CA PHE A 43 1.54 -6.09 -3.73
C PHE A 43 2.45 -5.31 -2.79
N GLY A 44 3.11 -5.96 -1.83
CA GLY A 44 4.07 -5.33 -0.94
C GLY A 44 5.27 -4.75 -1.70
N LEU A 45 5.82 -5.51 -2.65
CA LEU A 45 6.90 -5.04 -3.53
C LEU A 45 6.44 -3.88 -4.43
N ALA A 46 5.22 -3.93 -4.95
CA ALA A 46 4.65 -2.84 -5.74
C ALA A 46 4.55 -1.55 -4.92
N ILE A 47 4.07 -1.62 -3.67
CA ILE A 47 4.03 -0.45 -2.76
C ILE A 47 5.43 0.08 -2.51
N ALA A 48 6.40 -0.79 -2.24
CA ALA A 48 7.79 -0.35 -2.02
C ALA A 48 8.37 0.34 -3.27
N LEU A 49 8.14 -0.22 -4.47
CA LEU A 49 8.63 0.36 -5.72
C LEU A 49 8.04 1.75 -5.98
N LEU A 50 6.74 1.94 -5.72
CA LEU A 50 6.07 3.24 -5.85
C LEU A 50 6.71 4.33 -4.99
N GLU A 51 7.42 3.98 -3.91
CA GLU A 51 8.12 4.93 -3.06
C GLU A 51 9.51 5.34 -3.56
N PHE A 52 10.07 4.65 -4.55
CA PHE A 52 11.35 4.99 -5.16
C PHE A 52 11.20 5.55 -6.57
N GLN A 53 10.19 5.09 -7.31
CA GLN A 53 9.90 5.53 -8.67
C GLN A 53 8.43 5.26 -9.00
N ILE A 54 7.81 6.11 -9.82
CA ILE A 54 6.43 5.93 -10.27
C ILE A 54 6.45 5.26 -11.66
N PRO A 55 6.11 3.96 -11.79
CA PRO A 55 6.08 3.31 -13.09
C PRO A 55 4.86 3.80 -13.88
N PRO A 56 5.00 4.12 -15.19
CA PRO A 56 3.89 4.64 -15.99
C PRO A 56 2.72 3.66 -16.13
N GLN A 57 2.97 2.35 -16.02
CA GLN A 57 1.93 1.32 -16.06
C GLN A 57 1.06 1.31 -14.79
N VAL A 58 1.65 1.54 -13.61
CA VAL A 58 0.91 1.57 -12.35
C VAL A 58 0.07 2.84 -12.27
N SER A 59 0.60 3.97 -12.76
CA SER A 59 -0.19 5.18 -12.98
C SER A 59 -1.40 4.88 -13.90
N ARG A 60 -1.18 4.26 -15.07
CA ARG A 60 -2.30 3.98 -16.00
C ARG A 60 -3.39 3.07 -15.44
N TYR A 61 -3.05 1.98 -14.75
CA TYR A 61 -4.01 0.93 -14.38
C TYR A 61 -4.43 0.94 -12.91
N ALA A 62 -3.64 1.56 -12.03
CA ALA A 62 -3.85 1.56 -10.59
C ALA A 62 -3.84 2.98 -10.01
N ASN A 63 -4.57 3.89 -10.65
CA ASN A 63 -4.77 5.28 -10.19
C ASN A 63 -5.20 5.37 -8.71
N PHE A 64 -5.91 4.38 -8.19
CA PHE A 64 -6.34 4.37 -6.79
C PHE A 64 -5.16 4.32 -5.79
N LEU A 65 -4.00 3.78 -6.18
CA LEU A 65 -2.80 3.79 -5.34
C LEU A 65 -2.15 5.18 -5.27
N PHE A 66 -2.63 6.18 -5.99
CA PHE A 66 -2.14 7.56 -5.93
C PHE A 66 -3.06 8.49 -5.13
N SER A 67 -4.10 7.96 -4.50
CA SER A 67 -5.02 8.72 -3.65
C SER A 67 -4.98 8.21 -2.21
N PHE A 68 -5.18 9.08 -1.21
CA PHE A 68 -5.20 8.69 0.20
C PHE A 68 -6.32 7.68 0.48
N ILE A 69 -7.53 7.90 -0.06
CA ILE A 69 -8.64 6.96 0.11
C ILE A 69 -8.33 5.59 -0.50
N GLY A 70 -7.77 5.57 -1.72
CA GLY A 70 -7.50 4.32 -2.44
C GLY A 70 -6.37 3.52 -1.79
N ARG A 71 -5.28 4.18 -1.36
CA ARG A 71 -4.24 3.54 -0.55
C ARG A 71 -4.76 3.07 0.80
N GLY A 72 -5.60 3.87 1.47
CA GLY A 72 -6.17 3.54 2.77
C GLY A 72 -7.01 2.26 2.72
N ILE A 73 -7.94 2.17 1.76
CA ILE A 73 -8.75 0.97 1.53
C ILE A 73 -7.87 -0.23 1.17
N PHE A 74 -6.84 -0.02 0.35
CA PHE A 74 -5.91 -1.09 -0.01
C PHE A 74 -5.11 -1.60 1.19
N TYR A 75 -4.66 -0.72 2.09
CA TYR A 75 -3.96 -1.12 3.31
C TYR A 75 -4.89 -1.82 4.29
N ILE A 76 -6.16 -1.44 4.39
CA ILE A 76 -7.17 -2.18 5.17
C ILE A 76 -7.32 -3.61 4.61
N LEU A 77 -7.40 -3.75 3.29
CA LEU A 77 -7.46 -5.06 2.64
C LEU A 77 -6.21 -5.90 2.95
N LEU A 78 -5.01 -5.34 2.76
CA LEU A 78 -3.75 -6.03 3.06
C LEU A 78 -3.64 -6.42 4.53
N GLY A 79 -4.03 -5.52 5.44
CA GLY A 79 -4.11 -5.81 6.87
C GLY A 79 -5.00 -7.02 7.15
N GLY A 80 -6.19 -7.05 6.54
CA GLY A 80 -7.12 -8.17 6.62
C GLY A 80 -6.55 -9.49 6.06
N LEU A 81 -5.79 -9.45 4.96
CA LEU A 81 -5.14 -10.64 4.39
C LEU A 81 -3.99 -11.17 5.24
N ILE A 82 -3.30 -10.31 6.00
CA ILE A 82 -2.25 -10.70 6.94
C ILE A 82 -2.84 -11.35 8.19
N LEU A 83 -4.07 -11.00 8.59
CA LEU A 83 -4.72 -11.58 9.75
C LEU A 83 -4.82 -13.11 9.59
N GLY A 84 -4.27 -13.80 10.58
CA GLY A 84 -4.24 -15.26 10.63
C GLY A 84 -4.43 -15.73 12.06
N THR A 85 -4.07 -16.98 12.33
CA THR A 85 -4.29 -17.61 13.65
C THR A 85 -3.22 -17.28 14.69
N ARG A 86 -2.05 -16.77 14.26
CA ARG A 86 -0.93 -16.48 15.17
C ARG A 86 -1.01 -15.05 15.71
N THR A 87 -0.63 -14.85 16.96
CA THR A 87 -0.59 -13.54 17.62
C THR A 87 0.23 -12.50 16.85
N ILE A 88 1.35 -12.91 16.24
CA ILE A 88 2.20 -12.04 15.42
C ILE A 88 1.44 -11.53 14.18
N SER A 89 0.63 -12.38 13.56
CA SER A 89 -0.20 -12.03 12.41
C SER A 89 -1.30 -11.03 12.79
N TYR A 90 -1.90 -11.17 13.98
CA TYR A 90 -2.88 -10.19 14.50
C TYR A 90 -2.27 -8.80 14.70
N ILE A 91 -1.06 -8.74 15.27
CA ILE A 91 -0.37 -7.46 15.49
C ILE A 91 0.05 -6.83 14.15
N ALA A 92 0.64 -7.62 13.26
CA ALA A 92 1.10 -7.15 11.95
C ALA A 92 -0.07 -6.69 11.06
N GLY A 93 -1.10 -7.52 10.92
CA GLY A 93 -2.30 -7.19 10.13
C GLY A 93 -3.10 -6.04 10.75
N GLY A 94 -3.21 -6.01 12.08
CA GLY A 94 -3.84 -4.92 12.81
C GLY A 94 -3.12 -3.58 12.61
N ALA A 95 -1.78 -3.56 12.68
CA ALA A 95 -0.99 -2.35 12.44
C ALA A 95 -1.20 -1.81 11.03
N VAL A 96 -1.10 -2.66 10.01
CA VAL A 96 -1.32 -2.28 8.60
C VAL A 96 -2.76 -1.79 8.38
N GLY A 97 -3.75 -2.46 8.97
CA GLY A 97 -5.15 -2.06 8.90
C GLY A 97 -5.42 -0.71 9.57
N ILE A 98 -4.86 -0.46 10.75
CA ILE A 98 -4.97 0.83 11.46
C ILE A 98 -4.34 1.96 10.64
N ILE A 99 -3.17 1.72 10.04
CA ILE A 99 -2.54 2.70 9.13
C ILE A 99 -3.47 2.99 7.96
N GLY A 100 -4.10 1.96 7.38
CA GLY A 100 -5.09 2.15 6.31
C GLY A 100 -6.27 3.02 6.71
N VAL A 101 -6.85 2.80 7.90
CA VAL A 101 -7.91 3.68 8.45
C VAL A 101 -7.40 5.10 8.65
N GLY A 102 -6.16 5.27 9.11
CA GLY A 102 -5.50 6.57 9.20
C GLY A 102 -5.46 7.28 7.85
N TYR A 103 -5.05 6.60 6.79
CA TYR A 103 -5.00 7.17 5.43
C TYR A 103 -6.39 7.56 4.91
N VAL A 104 -7.42 6.75 5.20
CA VAL A 104 -8.82 7.11 4.90
C VAL A 104 -9.25 8.37 5.66
N ALA A 105 -8.88 8.50 6.93
CA ALA A 105 -9.22 9.67 7.74
C ALA A 105 -8.51 10.94 7.26
N LEU A 106 -7.26 10.83 6.79
CA LEU A 106 -6.48 11.95 6.27
C LEU A 106 -7.10 12.60 5.03
N GLU A 107 -7.87 11.85 4.24
CA GLU A 107 -8.63 12.40 3.09
C GLU A 107 -9.59 13.52 3.52
N PHE A 108 -10.16 13.43 4.73
CA PHE A 108 -11.09 14.44 5.26
C PHE A 108 -10.39 15.64 5.89
N ILE A 109 -9.05 15.68 5.88
CA ILE A 109 -8.24 16.77 6.41
C ILE A 109 -7.63 17.53 5.22
N PRO A 110 -8.31 18.56 4.67
CA PRO A 110 -7.87 19.29 3.48
C PRO A 110 -6.57 20.10 3.67
N SER A 111 -6.02 20.14 4.90
CA SER A 111 -4.77 20.84 5.22
C SER A 111 -3.51 20.01 4.94
N ILE A 112 -3.64 18.71 4.64
CA ILE A 112 -2.48 17.86 4.32
C ILE A 112 -2.45 17.67 2.81
N GLU A 113 -1.53 18.38 2.15
CA GLU A 113 -1.30 18.17 0.73
C GLU A 113 -0.79 16.73 0.49
N PRO A 114 -1.33 16.03 -0.52
CA PRO A 114 -0.81 14.74 -0.91
C PRO A 114 0.68 14.86 -1.28
N PRO A 115 1.56 13.96 -0.78
CA PRO A 115 2.97 13.98 -1.13
C PRO A 115 3.14 13.84 -2.65
N SER A 116 4.26 14.32 -3.20
CA SER A 116 4.55 14.34 -4.65
C SER A 116 4.36 12.98 -5.35
N ASN A 117 4.61 11.88 -4.63
CA ASN A 117 4.32 10.50 -5.05
C ASN A 117 2.85 10.20 -5.35
N MET A 118 1.92 11.11 -5.02
CA MET A 118 0.49 11.06 -5.31
C MET A 118 0.05 12.13 -6.33
N ARG A 119 0.89 13.13 -6.63
CA ARG A 119 0.56 14.28 -7.51
C ARG A 119 1.13 14.17 -8.93
N GLU A 120 2.23 13.46 -9.15
CA GLU A 120 2.89 13.42 -10.47
C GLU A 120 2.20 12.52 -11.51
N ALA A 121 1.19 11.73 -11.11
CA ALA A 121 0.42 10.90 -12.05
C ALA A 121 -0.38 11.74 -13.07
N ASP A 122 -0.67 13.01 -12.77
CA ASP A 122 -1.46 13.91 -13.64
C ASP A 122 -0.63 14.68 -14.69
N VAL A 123 0.70 14.67 -14.64
CA VAL A 123 1.54 15.51 -15.52
C VAL A 123 1.84 14.84 -16.88
N GLY A 124 1.39 13.60 -17.10
CA GLY A 124 1.84 12.78 -18.23
C GLY A 124 1.02 12.85 -19.52
N TRP A 125 -0.31 13.00 -19.48
CA TRP A 125 -1.11 12.79 -20.70
C TRP A 125 -2.57 13.28 -20.62
N GLY A 126 -2.75 14.60 -20.59
CA GLY A 126 -4.06 15.26 -20.75
C GLY A 126 -4.02 16.58 -21.54
N ALA A 127 -2.83 16.99 -22.02
CA ALA A 127 -2.62 18.27 -22.70
C ALA A 127 -2.31 18.13 -24.21
N GLU A 128 -2.59 16.98 -24.83
CA GLU A 128 -2.28 16.75 -26.25
C GLU A 128 -3.39 16.09 -27.10
N GLN A 129 -4.62 15.99 -26.59
CA GLN A 129 -5.77 15.61 -27.42
C GLN A 129 -7.03 16.34 -26.95
N VAL A 130 -7.23 17.60 -27.34
CA VAL A 130 -8.14 18.05 -28.43
C VAL A 130 -7.80 19.50 -28.80
#